data_AF-A0A820WX43-F1
#
_entry.id   AF-A0A820WX43-F1
#
_cell.length_a   1.000
_cell.length_b   1.000
_cell.length_c   1.000
_cell.angle_alpha   90.00
_cell.angle_beta   90.00
_cell.angle_gamma   90.00
#
_symmetry.space_group_name_H-M   'P 1'
#
loop_
_entity.id
_entity.type
_entity.pdbx_description
1 polymer ?
#
loop_
_entity_poly.entity_id
_entity_poly.type
_entity_poly.pdbx_seq_one_letter_code
_entity_poly.pdbx_strand_id
1 'polypeptide(L)'
;MAAKRKLAENPNSELIDFLHELADYEKNVSRMIHKYNAYRKAASSIAKIDHKIQSITDIKGLEGIGKKIAAKIEQYLSTGKIKKLETNRGDETGAAINQMTRVMGIGPTHANKLVHQEKITSIDELRSHPKRDQLLNKTQQLGLKYLEEFEQKIPRDEIKQMETILLREITAMDNLLRAEIVGSYRRGK
;
A
#
# COMPACT_ATOMS: atom_id res chain seq x y z
N MET A 1 4.30 -8.59 26.23
CA MET A 1 4.92 -8.04 25.01
C MET A 1 4.58 -8.97 23.84
N ALA A 2 3.49 -8.72 23.12
CA ALA A 2 3.09 -9.58 22.01
C ALA A 2 4.02 -9.34 20.81
N ALA A 3 4.84 -10.34 20.48
CA ALA A 3 5.69 -10.34 19.30
C ALA A 3 4.80 -10.19 18.05
N LYS A 4 5.04 -9.15 17.25
CA LYS A 4 4.32 -8.93 15.99
C LYS A 4 4.77 -9.97 14.97
N ARG A 5 3.88 -10.91 14.63
CA ARG A 5 4.03 -11.86 13.52
C ARG A 5 4.22 -11.13 12.19
N LYS A 6 5.04 -11.71 11.30
CA LYS A 6 5.09 -11.31 9.88
C LYS A 6 3.68 -11.44 9.29
N LEU A 7 3.30 -10.53 8.38
CA LEU A 7 2.00 -10.58 7.68
C LEU A 7 1.74 -11.95 7.01
N ALA A 8 2.80 -12.62 6.54
CA ALA A 8 2.76 -13.96 5.93
C ALA A 8 2.46 -15.10 6.93
N GLU A 9 2.65 -14.87 8.24
CA GLU A 9 2.32 -15.83 9.31
C GLU A 9 1.01 -15.46 10.03
N ASN A 10 0.31 -14.42 9.55
CA ASN A 10 -0.96 -14.04 10.13
C ASN A 10 -2.06 -15.00 9.62
N PRO A 11 -2.87 -15.62 10.50
CA PRO A 11 -3.93 -16.54 10.08
C PRO A 11 -5.03 -15.88 9.24
N ASN A 12 -5.07 -14.55 9.18
CA ASN A 12 -6.04 -13.73 8.45
C ASN A 12 -5.39 -12.91 7.32
N SER A 13 -4.21 -13.31 6.84
CA SER A 13 -3.45 -12.61 5.78
C SER A 13 -4.29 -12.30 4.54
N GLU A 14 -5.03 -13.29 4.01
CA GLU A 14 -5.88 -13.11 2.83
C GLU A 14 -6.94 -12.02 3.04
N LEU A 15 -7.58 -12.00 4.21
CA LEU A 15 -8.59 -10.99 4.52
C LEU A 15 -7.98 -9.59 4.64
N ILE A 16 -6.78 -9.49 5.21
CA ILE A 16 -6.01 -8.26 5.29
C ILE A 16 -5.68 -7.74 3.89
N ASP A 17 -5.26 -8.63 3.00
CA ASP A 17 -4.92 -8.30 1.61
C ASP A 17 -6.15 -7.81 0.85
N PHE A 18 -7.31 -8.45 0.99
CA PHE A 18 -8.55 -7.96 0.38
C PHE A 18 -8.97 -6.59 0.91
N LEU A 19 -8.80 -6.33 2.21
CA LEU A 19 -9.08 -5.02 2.78
C LEU A 19 -8.09 -3.96 2.27
N HIS A 20 -6.82 -4.32 2.05
CA HIS A 20 -5.84 -3.43 1.44
C HIS A 20 -6.17 -3.12 -0.02
N GLU A 21 -6.55 -4.13 -0.81
CA GLU A 21 -6.97 -3.95 -2.19
C GLU A 21 -8.21 -3.05 -2.30
N LEU A 22 -9.22 -3.26 -1.45
CA LEU A 22 -10.39 -2.38 -1.36
C LEU A 22 -9.99 -0.95 -0.95
N ALA A 23 -9.06 -0.80 -0.01
CA ALA A 23 -8.58 0.51 0.41
C ALA A 23 -7.93 1.25 -0.77
N ASP A 24 -7.02 0.58 -1.47
CA ASP A 24 -6.23 1.18 -2.53
C ASP A 24 -7.10 1.58 -3.72
N TYR A 25 -8.09 0.77 -4.08
CA TYR A 25 -9.11 1.15 -5.07
C TYR A 25 -9.90 2.40 -4.64
N GLU A 26 -10.35 2.46 -3.38
CA GLU A 26 -11.14 3.62 -2.92
C GLU A 26 -10.29 4.90 -2.88
N LYS A 27 -8.99 4.80 -2.60
CA LYS A 27 -8.07 5.94 -2.64
C LYS A 27 -7.75 6.38 -4.07
N ASN A 28 -7.40 5.44 -4.94
CA ASN A 28 -6.81 5.74 -6.23
C ASN A 28 -7.87 5.98 -7.31
N VAL A 29 -8.91 5.15 -7.32
CA VAL A 29 -9.97 5.20 -8.33
C VAL A 29 -11.13 6.07 -7.85
N SER A 30 -11.73 5.72 -6.71
CA SER A 30 -12.89 6.46 -6.18
C SER A 30 -12.52 7.79 -5.50
N ARG A 31 -11.24 8.04 -5.20
CA ARG A 31 -10.73 9.24 -4.51
C ARG A 31 -11.36 9.50 -3.13
N MET A 32 -11.81 8.44 -2.46
CA MET A 32 -12.48 8.45 -1.16
C MET A 32 -11.50 8.10 -0.03
N ILE A 33 -10.71 9.09 0.41
CA ILE A 33 -9.66 8.91 1.45
C ILE A 33 -10.22 8.38 2.77
N HIS A 34 -11.42 8.81 3.18
CA HIS A 34 -12.02 8.35 4.44
C HIS A 34 -12.34 6.84 4.40
N LYS A 35 -12.73 6.29 3.24
CA LYS A 35 -12.97 4.85 3.08
C LYS A 35 -11.66 4.07 3.06
N TYR A 36 -10.63 4.59 2.37
CA TYR A 36 -9.28 4.04 2.44
C TYR A 36 -8.79 3.90 3.88
N ASN A 37 -8.93 4.96 4.68
CA ASN A 37 -8.54 4.95 6.09
C ASN A 37 -9.35 3.93 6.91
N ALA A 38 -10.66 3.81 6.65
CA ALA A 38 -11.51 2.83 7.32
C ALA A 38 -11.06 1.38 7.04
N TYR A 39 -10.79 1.02 5.77
CA TYR A 39 -10.31 -0.31 5.41
C TYR A 39 -8.91 -0.59 5.97
N ARG A 40 -7.98 0.37 5.92
CA ARG A 40 -6.64 0.22 6.53
C ARG A 40 -6.72 0.05 8.05
N LYS A 41 -7.63 0.75 8.72
CA LYS A 41 -7.86 0.59 10.17
C LYS A 41 -8.44 -0.79 10.49
N ALA A 42 -9.44 -1.25 9.73
CA ALA A 42 -9.99 -2.59 9.87
C ALA A 42 -8.92 -3.68 9.67
N ALA A 43 -8.12 -3.58 8.61
CA ALA A 43 -7.01 -4.50 8.34
C ALA A 43 -5.99 -4.52 9.50
N SER A 44 -5.67 -3.35 10.05
CA SER A 44 -4.76 -3.25 11.20
C SER A 44 -5.31 -3.86 12.48
N SER A 45 -6.63 -3.83 12.67
CA SER A 45 -7.30 -4.48 13.81
C SER A 45 -7.34 -6.00 13.64
N ILE A 46 -7.63 -6.48 12.43
CA ILE A 46 -7.62 -7.91 12.09
C ILE A 46 -6.21 -8.51 12.21
N ALA A 47 -5.19 -7.76 11.82
CA ALA A 47 -3.79 -8.18 11.93
C ALA A 47 -3.32 -8.46 13.38
N LYS A 48 -4.07 -8.01 14.39
CA LYS A 48 -3.79 -8.27 15.81
C LYS A 48 -4.47 -9.53 16.35
N ILE A 49 -5.32 -10.18 15.56
CA ILE A 49 -6.03 -11.40 15.97
C ILE A 49 -5.12 -12.60 15.74
N ASP A 50 -4.87 -13.36 16.82
CA ASP A 50 -3.91 -14.47 16.82
C ASP A 50 -4.48 -15.79 16.28
N HIS A 51 -5.79 -15.85 16.05
CA HIS A 51 -6.51 -17.01 15.49
C HIS A 51 -7.20 -16.64 14.18
N LYS A 52 -7.59 -17.66 13.40
CA LYS A 52 -8.33 -17.47 12.15
C LYS A 52 -9.76 -17.04 12.46
N ILE A 53 -10.21 -15.94 11.87
CA ILE A 53 -11.60 -15.49 11.97
C ILE A 53 -12.48 -16.52 11.26
N GLN A 54 -13.47 -17.05 11.98
CA GLN A 54 -14.44 -17.99 11.43
C GLN A 54 -15.85 -17.40 11.42
N SER A 55 -16.09 -16.37 12.23
CA SER A 55 -17.42 -15.84 12.46
C SER A 55 -17.41 -14.32 12.64
N ILE A 56 -18.58 -13.70 12.45
CA ILE A 56 -18.77 -12.27 12.70
C ILE A 56 -18.56 -11.90 14.18
N THR A 57 -18.76 -12.86 15.10
CA THR A 57 -18.56 -12.65 16.54
C THR A 57 -17.10 -12.39 16.89
N ASP A 58 -16.16 -12.96 16.15
CA ASP A 58 -14.71 -12.78 16.37
C ASP A 58 -14.25 -11.33 16.09
N ILE A 59 -15.02 -10.59 15.28
CA ILE A 59 -14.71 -9.23 14.86
C ILE A 59 -15.68 -8.18 15.39
N LYS A 60 -16.72 -8.61 16.12
CA LYS A 60 -17.74 -7.72 16.67
C LYS A 60 -17.14 -6.85 17.78
N GLY A 61 -17.30 -5.53 17.65
CA GLY A 61 -16.77 -4.57 18.62
C GLY A 61 -15.31 -4.18 18.42
N LEU A 62 -14.63 -4.71 17.39
CA LEU A 62 -13.28 -4.28 17.06
C LEU A 62 -13.27 -2.85 16.53
N GLU A 63 -12.29 -2.08 17.01
CA GLU A 63 -12.12 -0.70 16.59
C GLU A 63 -11.83 -0.62 15.08
N GLY A 64 -12.57 0.24 14.37
CA GLY A 64 -12.43 0.41 12.92
C GLY A 64 -13.24 -0.56 12.07
N ILE A 65 -13.93 -1.54 12.66
CA ILE A 65 -14.83 -2.45 11.93
C ILE A 65 -16.29 -2.04 12.18
N GLY A 66 -16.83 -1.24 11.25
CA GLY A 66 -18.25 -0.87 11.23
C GLY A 66 -19.13 -1.88 10.50
N LYS A 67 -20.46 -1.71 10.58
CA LYS A 67 -21.48 -2.59 9.95
C LYS A 67 -21.17 -2.96 8.50
N LYS A 68 -20.73 -1.99 7.68
CA LYS A 68 -20.43 -2.20 6.25
C LYS A 68 -19.18 -3.03 5.97
N ILE A 69 -18.18 -2.95 6.85
CA ILE A 69 -16.95 -3.75 6.73
C ILE A 69 -17.21 -5.15 7.29
N ALA A 70 -17.89 -5.23 8.44
CA ALA A 70 -18.34 -6.49 9.03
C ALA A 70 -19.15 -7.33 8.02
N ALA A 71 -20.12 -6.74 7.31
CA ALA A 71 -20.90 -7.43 6.29
C ALA A 71 -20.05 -7.95 5.10
N LYS A 72 -18.93 -7.28 4.76
CA LYS A 72 -18.01 -7.77 3.71
C LYS A 72 -17.17 -8.94 4.19
N ILE A 73 -16.73 -8.90 5.45
CA ILE A 73 -16.00 -9.99 6.06
C ILE A 73 -16.92 -11.21 6.18
N GLU A 74 -18.14 -11.04 6.65
CA GLU A 74 -19.16 -12.10 6.72
C GLU A 74 -19.47 -12.70 5.33
N GLN A 75 -19.58 -11.85 4.31
CA GLN A 75 -19.73 -12.30 2.93
C GLN A 75 -18.55 -13.19 2.51
N TYR A 76 -17.32 -12.75 2.78
CA TYR A 76 -16.12 -13.52 2.47
C TYR A 76 -16.07 -14.85 3.24
N LEU A 77 -16.43 -14.87 4.52
CA LEU A 77 -16.49 -16.11 5.30
C LEU A 77 -17.51 -17.10 4.75
N SER A 78 -18.64 -16.61 4.22
CA SER A 78 -19.71 -17.46 3.68
C SER A 78 -19.42 -17.97 2.27
N THR A 79 -18.84 -17.13 1.39
CA THR A 79 -18.74 -17.44 -0.05
C THR A 79 -17.31 -17.57 -0.55
N GLY A 80 -16.31 -17.22 0.27
CA GLY A 80 -14.91 -17.07 -0.13
C GLY A 80 -14.65 -15.85 -1.03
N LYS A 81 -15.66 -15.02 -1.34
CA LYS A 81 -15.53 -13.90 -2.28
C LYS A 81 -16.22 -12.64 -1.79
N ILE A 82 -15.64 -11.47 -2.08
CA ILE A 82 -16.25 -10.18 -1.81
C ILE A 82 -16.77 -9.61 -3.13
N LYS A 83 -18.09 -9.52 -3.31
CA LYS A 83 -18.69 -9.05 -4.57
C LYS A 83 -18.11 -7.70 -5.06
N LYS A 84 -17.89 -6.77 -4.13
CA LYS A 84 -17.30 -5.47 -4.45
C LYS A 84 -15.87 -5.59 -4.98
N LEU A 85 -15.08 -6.49 -4.41
CA LEU A 85 -13.70 -6.73 -4.84
C LEU A 85 -13.70 -7.30 -6.27
N GLU A 86 -14.59 -8.25 -6.56
CA GLU A 86 -14.72 -8.83 -7.90
C GLU A 86 -15.15 -7.77 -8.93
N THR A 87 -16.08 -6.88 -8.57
CA THR A 87 -16.45 -5.74 -9.44
C THR A 87 -15.27 -4.81 -9.67
N ASN A 88 -14.50 -4.48 -8.63
CA ASN A 88 -13.31 -3.63 -8.75
C ASN A 88 -12.22 -4.28 -9.61
N ARG A 89 -12.05 -5.60 -9.54
CA ARG A 89 -11.09 -6.36 -10.35
C ARG A 89 -11.48 -6.43 -11.82
N GLY A 90 -12.78 -6.40 -12.13
CA GLY A 90 -13.29 -6.31 -13.49
C GLY A 90 -13.29 -4.90 -14.09
N ASP A 91 -12.94 -3.87 -13.30
CA ASP A 91 -12.84 -2.48 -13.78
C ASP A 91 -11.45 -2.23 -14.39
N GLU A 92 -11.35 -2.40 -15.70
CA GLU A 92 -10.10 -2.21 -16.46
C GLU A 92 -9.54 -0.79 -16.30
N THR A 93 -10.41 0.22 -16.24
CA THR A 93 -9.99 1.62 -16.05
C THR A 93 -9.43 1.82 -14.65
N GLY A 94 -10.11 1.28 -13.64
CA GLY A 94 -9.63 1.31 -12.26
C GLY A 94 -8.31 0.55 -12.08
N ALA A 95 -8.15 -0.58 -12.77
CA ALA A 95 -6.91 -1.35 -12.80
C ALA A 95 -5.77 -0.53 -13.41
N ALA A 96 -6.00 0.12 -14.55
CA ALA A 96 -5.02 1.01 -15.18
C ALA A 96 -4.63 2.20 -14.27
N ILE A 97 -5.60 2.83 -13.62
CA ILE A 97 -5.33 3.91 -12.66
C ILE A 97 -4.45 3.40 -11.50
N ASN A 98 -4.76 2.23 -10.95
CA ASN A 98 -3.96 1.60 -9.90
C ASN A 98 -2.56 1.23 -10.37
N GLN A 99 -2.39 0.78 -11.61
CA GLN A 99 -1.07 0.52 -12.19
C GLN A 99 -0.24 1.81 -12.22
N MET A 100 -0.80 2.91 -12.73
CA MET A 100 -0.09 4.18 -12.81
C MET A 100 0.32 4.73 -11.44
N THR A 101 -0.49 4.53 -10.39
CA THR A 101 -0.16 4.99 -9.03
C THR A 101 0.93 4.18 -8.33
N ARG A 102 1.38 3.06 -8.91
CA ARG A 102 2.57 2.33 -8.42
C ARG A 102 3.86 3.14 -8.66
N VAL A 103 3.88 3.97 -9.70
CA VAL A 103 5.04 4.81 -10.04
C VAL A 103 5.20 5.91 -9.01
N MET A 104 6.37 5.96 -8.37
CA MET A 104 6.69 7.02 -7.40
C MET A 104 6.49 8.40 -8.02
N GLY A 105 5.73 9.26 -7.34
CA GLY A 105 5.40 10.61 -7.81
C GLY A 105 4.15 10.69 -8.71
N ILE A 106 3.54 9.57 -9.08
CA ILE A 106 2.24 9.54 -9.77
C ILE A 106 1.11 9.30 -8.76
N GLY A 107 0.37 10.36 -8.47
CA GLY A 107 -0.83 10.29 -7.62
C GLY A 107 -2.12 10.02 -8.42
N PRO A 108 -3.26 9.79 -7.74
CA PRO A 108 -4.54 9.48 -8.37
C PRO A 108 -4.96 10.47 -9.47
N THR A 109 -4.76 11.77 -9.24
CA THR A 109 -5.09 12.82 -10.21
C THR A 109 -4.27 12.69 -11.50
N HIS A 110 -2.98 12.39 -11.39
CA HIS A 110 -2.10 12.28 -12.56
C HIS A 110 -2.32 10.94 -13.27
N ALA A 111 -2.49 9.84 -12.52
CA ALA A 111 -2.89 8.54 -13.05
C ALA A 111 -4.17 8.63 -13.89
N ASN A 112 -5.21 9.32 -13.39
CA ASN A 112 -6.44 9.55 -14.14
C ASN A 112 -6.20 10.29 -15.47
N LYS A 113 -5.29 11.28 -15.51
CA LYS A 113 -4.95 11.98 -16.75
C LYS A 113 -4.29 11.04 -17.76
N LEU A 114 -3.30 10.27 -17.33
CA LEU A 114 -2.60 9.30 -18.19
C LEU A 114 -3.59 8.28 -18.80
N VAL A 115 -4.48 7.72 -17.99
CA VAL A 115 -5.45 6.71 -18.45
C VAL A 115 -6.52 7.32 -19.36
N HIS A 116 -7.12 8.44 -18.96
CA HIS A 116 -8.28 8.97 -19.69
C HIS A 116 -7.91 9.83 -20.90
N GLN A 117 -6.86 10.64 -20.79
CA GLN A 117 -6.45 11.61 -21.82
C GLN A 117 -5.44 10.99 -22.78
N GLU A 118 -4.41 10.32 -22.25
CA GLU A 118 -3.35 9.73 -23.06
C GLU A 118 -3.62 8.26 -23.45
N LYS A 119 -4.70 7.67 -22.91
CA LYS A 119 -5.11 6.26 -23.17
C LYS A 119 -4.03 5.24 -22.80
N ILE A 120 -3.19 5.57 -21.83
CA ILE A 120 -2.15 4.68 -21.32
C ILE A 120 -2.75 3.80 -20.22
N THR A 121 -2.79 2.50 -20.46
CA THR A 121 -3.42 1.52 -19.57
C THR A 121 -2.45 0.60 -18.85
N SER A 122 -1.18 0.56 -19.29
CA SER A 122 -0.14 -0.27 -18.69
C SER A 122 1.17 0.48 -18.44
N ILE A 123 2.02 -0.05 -17.55
CA ILE A 123 3.35 0.49 -17.26
C ILE A 123 4.25 0.42 -18.51
N ASP A 124 4.14 -0.64 -19.30
CA ASP A 124 4.95 -0.82 -20.50
C ASP A 124 4.56 0.17 -21.61
N GLU A 125 3.27 0.46 -21.75
CA GLU A 125 2.79 1.56 -22.59
C GLU A 125 3.37 2.90 -22.10
N LEU A 126 3.34 3.18 -20.80
CA LEU A 126 3.92 4.41 -20.25
C LEU A 126 5.44 4.51 -20.53
N ARG A 127 6.17 3.40 -20.43
CA ARG A 127 7.63 3.33 -20.68
C ARG A 127 7.99 3.64 -22.12
N SER A 128 7.21 3.08 -23.05
CA SER A 128 7.41 3.18 -24.50
C SER A 128 6.70 4.39 -25.14
N HIS A 129 5.90 5.13 -24.37
CA HIS A 129 5.11 6.23 -24.89
C HIS A 129 6.01 7.32 -25.53
N PRO A 130 5.76 7.76 -26.78
CA PRO A 130 6.62 8.73 -27.47
C PRO A 130 6.74 10.08 -26.74
N LYS A 131 5.69 10.48 -26.01
CA LYS A 131 5.64 11.74 -25.25
C LYS A 131 5.95 11.56 -23.76
N ARG A 132 6.44 10.40 -23.33
CA ARG A 132 6.68 10.07 -21.90
C ARG A 132 7.37 11.19 -21.14
N ASP A 133 8.45 11.74 -21.69
CA ASP A 133 9.27 12.75 -21.01
C ASP A 133 8.60 14.14 -20.93
N GLN A 134 7.53 14.35 -21.71
CA GLN A 134 6.67 15.54 -21.62
C GLN A 134 5.51 15.31 -20.62
N LEU A 135 5.04 14.07 -20.49
CA LEU A 135 3.97 13.68 -19.58
C LEU A 135 4.46 13.57 -18.13
N LEU A 136 5.71 13.14 -17.93
CA LEU A 136 6.29 12.87 -16.61
C LEU A 136 7.35 13.90 -16.24
N ASN A 137 7.31 14.39 -14.99
CA ASN A 137 8.40 15.18 -14.44
C ASN A 137 9.61 14.31 -14.07
N LYS A 138 10.77 14.92 -13.77
CA LYS A 138 12.02 14.20 -13.45
C LYS A 138 11.86 13.17 -12.33
N THR A 139 11.11 13.50 -11.27
CA THR A 139 10.85 12.58 -10.16
C THR A 139 10.04 11.37 -10.61
N GLN A 140 9.01 11.59 -11.42
CA GLN A 140 8.17 10.51 -11.97
C GLN A 140 8.94 9.64 -12.97
N GLN A 141 9.84 10.23 -13.76
CA GLN A 141 10.72 9.49 -14.66
C GLN A 141 11.66 8.56 -13.88
N LEU A 142 12.25 9.03 -12.78
CA LEU A 142 13.03 8.18 -11.86
C LEU A 142 12.15 7.10 -11.21
N GLY A 143 10.94 7.49 -10.78
CA GLY A 143 9.94 6.56 -10.25
C GLY A 143 9.59 5.44 -11.21
N LEU A 144 9.51 5.72 -12.51
CA LEU A 144 9.20 4.74 -13.55
C LEU A 144 10.41 3.87 -13.88
N LYS A 145 11.61 4.48 -13.88
CA LYS A 145 12.88 3.80 -14.17
C LYS A 145 13.22 2.76 -13.11
N TYR A 146 12.99 3.08 -11.84
CA TYR A 146 13.32 2.22 -10.69
C TYR A 146 12.08 1.63 -10.02
N LEU A 147 10.98 1.50 -10.77
CA LEU A 147 9.69 1.04 -10.24
C LEU A 147 9.85 -0.29 -9.49
N GLU A 148 10.44 -1.28 -10.15
CA GLU A 148 10.62 -2.62 -9.60
C GLU A 148 11.51 -2.62 -8.35
N GLU A 149 12.56 -1.80 -8.33
CA GLU A 149 13.45 -1.63 -7.17
C GLU A 149 12.70 -1.00 -5.98
N PHE A 150 11.88 0.02 -6.24
CA PHE A 150 11.11 0.70 -5.19
C PHE A 150 9.97 -0.16 -4.61
N GLU A 151 9.53 -1.20 -5.32
CA GLU A 151 8.54 -2.15 -4.81
C GLU A 151 9.15 -3.21 -3.89
N GLN A 152 10.48 -3.36 -3.90
CA GLN A 152 11.15 -4.28 -2.99
C GLN A 152 11.18 -3.74 -1.55
N LYS A 153 11.15 -4.66 -0.59
CA LYS A 153 11.36 -4.31 0.82
C LYS A 153 12.82 -4.03 1.04
N ILE A 154 13.13 -2.84 1.58
CA ILE A 154 14.49 -2.48 1.96
C ILE A 154 14.98 -3.42 3.08
N PRO A 155 16.06 -4.19 2.87
CA PRO A 155 16.65 -5.06 3.88
C PRO A 155 17.10 -4.28 5.12
N ARG A 156 16.94 -4.88 6.30
CA ARG A 156 17.36 -4.25 7.56
C ARG A 156 18.87 -4.00 7.62
N ASP A 157 19.66 -4.87 7.01
CA ASP A 157 21.12 -4.73 7.00
C ASP A 157 21.57 -3.58 6.09
N GLU A 158 20.86 -3.30 5.00
CA GLU A 158 21.10 -2.12 4.17
C GLU A 158 20.91 -0.83 5.00
N ILE A 159 19.83 -0.75 5.79
CA ILE A 159 19.58 0.41 6.66
C ILE A 159 20.69 0.58 7.72
N LYS A 160 21.22 -0.51 8.29
CA LYS A 160 22.35 -0.43 9.24
C LYS A 160 23.63 0.10 8.59
N GLN A 161 23.89 -0.31 7.35
CA GLN A 161 25.03 0.20 6.58
C GLN A 161 24.86 1.70 6.31
N MET A 162 23.67 2.12 5.88
CA MET A 162 23.35 3.55 5.69
C MET A 162 23.47 4.34 6.98
N GLU A 163 22.96 3.83 8.10
CA GLU A 163 23.08 4.44 9.43
C GLU A 163 24.54 4.67 9.81
N THR A 164 25.39 3.66 9.61
CA THR A 164 26.83 3.76 9.91
C THR A 164 27.50 4.88 9.10
N ILE A 165 27.21 4.96 7.81
CA ILE A 165 27.76 6.00 6.92
C ILE A 165 27.26 7.38 7.35
N LEU A 166 25.95 7.53 7.56
CA LEU A 166 25.34 8.82 7.94
C LEU A 166 25.85 9.32 9.29
N LEU A 167 25.91 8.45 10.31
CA LEU A 167 26.39 8.83 11.64
C LEU A 167 27.86 9.24 11.62
N ARG A 168 28.69 8.57 10.81
CA ARG A 168 30.09 8.96 10.60
C ARG A 168 30.20 10.39 10.05
N GLU A 169 29.47 10.69 8.97
CA GLU A 169 29.53 12.02 8.34
C GLU A 169 28.95 13.11 9.25
N ILE A 170 27.86 12.82 9.98
CA ILE A 170 27.26 13.77 10.92
C ILE A 170 28.22 14.08 12.07
N THR A 171 28.86 13.06 12.64
CA THR A 171 29.84 13.23 13.74
C THR A 171 31.07 14.01 13.27
N ALA A 172 31.49 13.82 12.01
CA ALA A 172 32.60 14.56 11.42
C ALA A 172 32.28 16.03 11.18
N MET A 173 31.01 16.37 10.91
CA MET A 173 30.56 17.76 10.78
C MET A 173 30.47 18.49 12.13
N ASP A 174 29.81 17.87 13.12
CA ASP A 174 29.65 18.44 14.46
C ASP A 174 29.35 17.33 15.48
N ASN A 175 30.20 17.23 16.51
CA ASN A 175 30.10 16.20 17.54
C ASN A 175 28.95 16.43 18.55
N LEU A 176 28.30 17.59 18.51
CA LEU A 176 27.11 17.89 19.30
C LEU A 176 25.82 17.39 18.63
N LEU A 177 25.86 17.07 17.34
CA LEU A 177 24.70 16.57 16.61
C LEU A 177 24.39 15.12 16.97
N ARG A 178 23.09 14.83 17.08
CA ARG A 178 22.56 13.47 17.28
C ARG A 178 21.62 13.14 16.13
N ALA A 179 21.77 11.95 15.57
CA ALA A 179 20.88 11.42 14.55
C ALA A 179 20.43 10.00 14.91
N GLU A 180 19.21 9.66 14.50
CA GLU A 180 18.58 8.36 14.74
C GLU A 180 17.76 7.99 13.50
N ILE A 181 17.81 6.72 13.08
CA ILE A 181 16.92 6.23 12.03
C ILE A 181 15.49 6.12 12.57
N VAL A 182 14.56 6.84 11.95
CA VAL A 182 13.15 6.90 12.36
C VAL A 182 12.24 5.99 11.51
N GLY A 183 10.94 6.27 11.48
CA GLY A 183 10.01 5.59 10.57
C GLY A 183 9.64 4.16 10.99
N SER A 184 9.33 3.31 9.99
CA SER A 184 8.99 1.89 10.19
C SER A 184 10.13 1.12 10.84
N TYR A 185 11.37 1.45 10.46
CA TYR A 185 12.58 0.84 11.01
C TYR A 185 12.59 0.90 12.54
N ARG A 186 12.45 2.12 13.10
CA ARG A 186 12.35 2.36 14.55
C ARG A 186 11.18 1.65 15.22
N ARG A 187 10.07 1.44 14.50
CA ARG A 187 8.87 0.74 14.99
C ARG A 187 8.96 -0.79 14.87
N GLY A 188 10.10 -1.33 14.44
CA GLY A 188 10.30 -2.77 14.25
C GLY A 188 9.52 -3.38 13.08
N LYS A 189 9.10 -2.57 12.10
CA LYS A 189 8.37 -3.04 10.90
C LYS A 189 9.27 -3.49 9.77
#